data_AF-A0A956FNY3-F1
#
_entry.id   AF-A0A956FNY3-F1
#
_cell.length_a   1.000
_cell.length_b   1.000
_cell.length_c   1.000
_cell.angle_alpha   90.00
_cell.angle_beta   90.00
_cell.angle_gamma   90.00
#
_symmetry.space_group_name_H-M   'P 1'
#
loop_
_entity.id
_entity.type
_entity.pdbx_description
1 polymer ?
#
loop_
_entity_poly.entity_id
_entity_poly.type
_entity_poly.pdbx_seq_one_letter_code
_entity_poly.pdbx_strand_id
1 'polypeptide(L)'
;SPFGYRDETRFDAAVRDSFEIAGARVRLDPRAWSLRFARGLREVSEALGLASDVDVRAALHKLVIYGEGQFFAAHRDSGRHPSMRATLVVILPSAYEGGELVVTHAEQSVTYDTAAERRDQVLFIGFYADCVHAIRPVRSGYRVALTYGLHVGGADGAVDLPARDQSYPDLHNALGDYFGDPSAPRSPWLVYLFDHQYAAQSLGWDGLKGGDRDRADALRTVADELGCDCFLALADVHEWYEIDEEDAESGAEIPPEGYGPRLGLELNLERWMNADGEPCNGSDMSADDREVVSTFDALQRAAYERSYEAWTGNEGGSAEQWYHQAALVVVPRGTELHAEIVAAPAGAAEDASVAEALTPPRAVIVRTRRR
;
A
#
# COMPACT_ATOMS: atom_id res chain seq x y z
N SER A 1 -1.81 -17.20 19.04
CA SER A 1 -3.15 -16.67 18.65
C SER A 1 -3.32 -16.75 17.13
N PRO A 2 -4.55 -16.79 16.60
CA PRO A 2 -4.73 -16.81 15.15
C PRO A 2 -4.34 -15.49 14.47
N PHE A 3 -4.08 -15.50 13.17
CA PHE A 3 -3.90 -14.31 12.34
C PHE A 3 -4.72 -14.44 11.05
N GLY A 4 -5.00 -13.31 10.39
CA GLY A 4 -5.70 -13.30 9.11
C GLY A 4 -4.73 -13.53 7.97
N TYR A 5 -5.04 -14.48 7.09
CA TYR A 5 -4.34 -14.70 5.83
C TYR A 5 -5.40 -14.75 4.73
N ARG A 6 -5.50 -13.70 3.91
CA ARG A 6 -6.62 -13.51 2.97
C ARG A 6 -7.96 -13.61 3.70
N ASP A 7 -8.84 -14.54 3.31
CA ASP A 7 -10.16 -14.76 3.93
C ASP A 7 -10.14 -15.80 5.07
N GLU A 8 -8.96 -16.34 5.41
CA GLU A 8 -8.82 -17.42 6.39
C GLU A 8 -8.20 -16.96 7.71
N THR A 9 -8.69 -17.54 8.81
CA THR A 9 -8.08 -17.40 10.14
C THR A 9 -7.14 -18.59 10.37
N ARG A 10 -5.82 -18.36 10.39
CA ARG A 10 -4.81 -19.41 10.52
C ARG A 10 -4.08 -19.35 11.86
N PHE A 11 -3.55 -20.49 12.30
CA PHE A 11 -2.70 -20.62 13.49
C PHE A 11 -1.33 -21.10 13.06
N ASP A 12 -0.33 -20.22 13.15
CA ASP A 12 1.07 -20.56 12.91
C ASP A 12 1.92 -19.85 13.96
N ALA A 13 2.60 -20.64 14.79
CA ALA A 13 3.47 -20.15 15.85
C ALA A 13 4.76 -19.50 15.31
N ALA A 14 5.13 -19.77 14.04
CA ALA A 14 6.24 -19.09 13.37
C ALA A 14 5.86 -17.67 12.88
N VAL A 15 4.56 -17.37 12.78
CA VAL A 15 4.05 -16.07 12.32
C VAL A 15 3.55 -15.22 13.50
N ARG A 16 2.83 -15.83 14.43
CA ARG A 16 2.24 -15.14 15.59
C ARG A 16 2.15 -16.05 16.80
N ASP A 17 2.98 -15.76 17.80
CA ASP A 17 2.84 -16.34 19.13
C ASP A 17 2.43 -15.25 20.11
N SER A 18 1.19 -15.34 20.61
CA SER A 18 0.63 -14.41 21.60
C SER A 18 -0.68 -14.98 22.18
N PHE A 19 -1.07 -14.51 23.36
CA PHE A 19 -2.40 -14.75 23.91
C PHE A 19 -3.34 -13.61 23.49
N GLU A 20 -4.61 -13.91 23.19
CA GLU A 20 -5.60 -12.89 22.87
C GLU A 20 -6.95 -13.11 23.56
N ILE A 21 -7.61 -12.00 23.88
CA ILE A 21 -8.98 -11.94 24.36
C ILE A 21 -9.75 -11.04 23.39
N ALA A 22 -10.81 -11.57 22.78
CA ALA A 22 -11.68 -10.80 21.88
C ALA A 22 -12.24 -9.55 22.58
N GLY A 23 -12.28 -8.42 21.88
CA GLY A 23 -12.67 -7.11 22.43
C GLY A 23 -14.04 -7.13 23.10
N ALA A 24 -15.01 -7.88 22.55
CA ALA A 24 -16.34 -8.05 23.14
C ALA A 24 -16.35 -8.68 24.55
N ARG A 25 -15.26 -9.36 24.94
CA ARG A 25 -15.08 -9.96 26.28
C ARG A 25 -14.31 -9.06 27.24
N VAL A 26 -13.79 -7.93 26.77
CA VAL A 26 -13.03 -6.98 27.58
C VAL A 26 -13.98 -5.88 28.04
N ARG A 27 -13.99 -5.62 29.34
CA ARG A 27 -14.72 -4.50 29.94
C ARG A 27 -13.73 -3.65 30.71
N LEU A 28 -13.68 -2.36 30.38
CA LEU A 28 -12.84 -1.37 31.06
C LEU A 28 -13.74 -0.48 31.90
N ASP A 29 -13.31 -0.11 33.11
CA ASP A 29 -14.10 0.76 33.99
C ASP A 29 -14.27 2.14 33.34
N PRO A 30 -15.49 2.54 32.95
CA PRO A 30 -15.71 3.78 32.22
C PRO A 30 -15.35 5.02 33.05
N ARG A 31 -15.42 4.98 34.38
CA ARG A 31 -15.17 6.18 35.20
C ARG A 31 -13.72 6.63 35.15
N ALA A 32 -12.79 5.69 35.20
CA ALA A 32 -11.36 5.96 35.16
C ALA A 32 -10.80 5.92 33.73
N TRP A 33 -11.34 5.04 32.87
CA TRP A 33 -10.82 4.82 31.53
C TRP A 33 -11.28 5.89 30.54
N SER A 34 -12.55 6.29 30.55
CA SER A 34 -13.12 7.09 29.46
C SER A 34 -12.47 8.45 29.29
N LEU A 35 -12.11 9.15 30.38
CA LEU A 35 -11.46 10.46 30.29
C LEU A 35 -10.04 10.36 29.71
N ARG A 36 -9.25 9.39 30.21
CA ARG A 36 -7.87 9.16 29.73
C ARG A 36 -7.86 8.68 28.29
N PHE A 37 -8.76 7.76 27.94
CA PHE A 37 -8.92 7.25 26.60
C PHE A 37 -9.35 8.33 25.61
N ALA A 38 -10.36 9.15 25.97
CA ALA A 38 -10.80 10.25 25.10
C ALA A 38 -9.67 11.26 24.84
N ARG A 39 -8.85 11.56 25.85
CA ARG A 39 -7.68 12.42 25.66
C ARG A 39 -6.65 11.80 24.73
N GLY A 40 -6.24 10.55 24.99
CA GLY A 40 -5.25 9.86 24.14
C GLY A 40 -5.73 9.64 22.71
N LEU A 41 -7.02 9.33 22.54
CA LEU A 41 -7.65 9.20 21.22
C LEU A 41 -7.59 10.53 20.45
N ARG A 42 -7.90 11.67 21.09
CA ARG A 42 -7.77 12.98 20.44
C ARG A 42 -6.33 13.30 20.06
N GLU A 43 -5.38 13.16 20.99
CA GLU A 43 -3.96 13.46 20.73
C GLU A 43 -3.41 12.60 19.58
N VAL A 44 -3.74 11.29 19.55
CA VAL A 44 -3.37 10.42 18.44
C VAL A 44 -4.08 10.78 17.14
N SER A 45 -5.38 11.10 17.18
CA SER A 45 -6.13 11.47 15.98
C SER A 45 -5.56 12.75 15.36
N GLU A 46 -5.27 13.76 16.18
CA GLU A 46 -4.61 15.01 15.76
C GLU A 46 -3.22 14.74 15.17
N ALA A 47 -2.41 13.91 15.82
CA ALA A 47 -1.08 13.55 15.33
C ALA A 47 -1.11 12.74 14.03
N LEU A 48 -2.16 11.95 13.81
CA LEU A 48 -2.41 11.24 12.56
C LEU A 48 -3.08 12.12 11.50
N GLY A 49 -3.31 13.41 11.75
CA GLY A 49 -4.01 14.28 10.79
C GLY A 49 -5.47 13.88 10.54
N LEU A 50 -6.05 13.03 11.39
CA LEU A 50 -7.48 12.74 11.41
C LEU A 50 -8.17 13.97 11.99
N ALA A 51 -8.75 14.76 11.10
CA ALA A 51 -9.26 16.10 11.32
C ALA A 51 -10.09 16.28 12.60
N SER A 52 -10.01 17.44 13.24
CA SER A 52 -10.75 17.75 14.47
C SER A 52 -12.27 17.89 14.29
N ASP A 53 -12.73 18.04 13.05
CA ASP A 53 -14.13 18.10 12.63
C ASP A 53 -14.72 16.74 12.22
N VAL A 54 -13.89 15.69 12.20
CA VAL A 54 -14.29 14.34 11.83
C VAL A 54 -14.61 13.51 13.08
N ASP A 55 -15.76 12.83 13.07
CA ASP A 55 -16.15 11.89 14.12
C ASP A 55 -15.30 10.62 14.05
N VAL A 56 -14.24 10.56 14.86
CA VAL A 56 -13.36 9.40 14.99
C VAL A 56 -13.91 8.44 16.05
N ARG A 57 -14.32 7.25 15.61
CA ARG A 57 -14.76 6.15 16.49
C ARG A 57 -13.67 5.11 16.64
N ALA A 58 -13.30 4.81 17.89
CA ALA A 58 -12.40 3.70 18.21
C ALA A 58 -13.19 2.44 18.58
N ALA A 59 -13.06 1.38 17.78
CA ALA A 59 -13.69 0.09 18.02
C ALA A 59 -12.67 -0.90 18.60
N LEU A 60 -12.89 -1.36 19.85
CA LEU A 60 -11.99 -2.31 20.50
C LEU A 60 -12.05 -3.67 19.80
N HIS A 61 -10.94 -4.07 19.19
CA HIS A 61 -10.83 -5.34 18.47
C HIS A 61 -10.46 -6.49 19.41
N LYS A 62 -9.36 -6.33 20.16
CA LYS A 62 -8.81 -7.37 21.02
C LYS A 62 -7.90 -6.79 22.10
N LEU A 63 -7.71 -7.55 23.16
CA LEU A 63 -6.59 -7.44 24.09
C LEU A 63 -5.59 -8.53 23.72
N VAL A 64 -4.30 -8.18 23.63
CA VAL A 64 -3.20 -9.10 23.31
C VAL A 64 -2.17 -9.08 24.42
N ILE A 65 -1.66 -10.26 24.78
CA ILE A 65 -0.61 -10.44 25.78
C ILE A 65 0.54 -11.20 25.11
N TYR A 66 1.75 -10.65 25.21
CA TYR A 66 2.99 -11.31 24.79
C TYR A 66 3.84 -11.58 26.03
N GLY A 67 4.14 -12.84 26.29
CA GLY A 67 5.11 -13.30 27.28
C GLY A 67 6.50 -13.52 26.67
N GLU A 68 7.43 -14.07 27.45
CA GLU A 68 8.79 -14.35 26.99
C GLU A 68 8.85 -15.19 25.70
N GLY A 69 9.65 -14.77 24.73
CA GLY A 69 9.81 -15.37 23.41
C GLY A 69 8.68 -15.05 22.41
N GLN A 70 7.52 -14.56 22.88
CA GLN A 70 6.36 -14.29 22.05
C GLN A 70 6.54 -13.02 21.21
N PHE A 71 6.02 -13.06 19.98
CA PHE A 71 6.23 -12.03 18.95
C PHE A 71 5.07 -11.98 17.95
N PHE A 72 5.10 -10.98 17.08
CA PHE A 72 4.26 -10.94 15.89
C PHE A 72 5.11 -10.50 14.70
N ALA A 73 5.25 -11.38 13.70
CA ALA A 73 5.94 -11.06 12.45
C ALA A 73 5.32 -9.83 11.76
N ALA A 74 6.09 -9.26 10.83
CA ALA A 74 5.64 -8.15 10.01
C ALA A 74 4.34 -8.51 9.28
N HIS A 75 3.32 -7.70 9.48
CA HIS A 75 2.02 -7.88 8.86
C HIS A 75 1.33 -6.52 8.69
N ARG A 76 0.32 -6.47 7.83
CA ARG A 76 -0.61 -5.35 7.75
C ARG A 76 -1.90 -5.76 8.43
N ASP A 77 -2.58 -4.80 9.05
CA ASP A 77 -3.93 -5.06 9.49
C ASP A 77 -4.80 -5.31 8.25
N SER A 78 -5.59 -6.38 8.29
CA SER A 78 -6.61 -6.59 7.26
C SER A 78 -7.58 -5.42 7.37
N GLY A 79 -7.76 -4.65 6.29
CA GLY A 79 -8.78 -3.60 6.19
C GLY A 79 -10.18 -4.20 6.34
N ARG A 80 -10.59 -4.47 7.58
CA ARG A 80 -11.80 -5.24 7.91
C ARG A 80 -13.08 -4.46 7.68
N HIS A 81 -12.98 -3.14 7.47
CA HIS A 81 -14.13 -2.28 7.17
C HIS A 81 -13.68 -1.05 6.37
N PRO A 82 -14.43 -0.61 5.33
CA PRO A 82 -14.06 0.54 4.51
C PRO A 82 -13.85 1.86 5.27
N SER A 83 -14.48 2.00 6.44
CA SER A 83 -14.34 3.20 7.29
C SER A 83 -13.12 3.18 8.20
N MET A 84 -12.40 2.05 8.33
CA MET A 84 -11.20 1.97 9.16
C MET A 84 -10.03 2.65 8.46
N ARG A 85 -9.47 3.69 9.09
CA ARG A 85 -8.36 4.48 8.53
C ARG A 85 -7.03 4.21 9.24
N ALA A 86 -7.08 3.85 10.51
CA ALA A 86 -5.89 3.66 11.32
C ALA A 86 -6.11 2.59 12.40
N THR A 87 -5.00 2.12 12.97
CA THR A 87 -4.98 1.27 14.15
C THR A 87 -4.47 2.07 15.33
N LEU A 88 -5.16 1.97 16.47
CA LEU A 88 -4.72 2.49 17.75
C LEU A 88 -4.33 1.32 18.66
N VAL A 89 -3.06 1.29 19.04
CA VAL A 89 -2.52 0.38 20.05
C VAL A 89 -2.37 1.13 21.37
N VAL A 90 -2.99 0.58 22.43
CA VAL A 90 -2.90 1.14 23.78
C VAL A 90 -2.15 0.16 24.67
N ILE A 91 -0.92 0.50 25.06
CA ILE A 91 -0.09 -0.31 25.95
C ILE A 91 -0.54 -0.07 27.38
N LEU A 92 -0.92 -1.14 28.09
CA LEU A 92 -1.31 -1.08 29.48
C LEU A 92 -0.07 -1.18 30.38
N PRO A 93 -0.09 -0.57 31.59
CA PRO A 93 0.99 -0.70 32.56
C PRO A 93 1.30 -2.16 32.87
N SER A 94 2.45 -2.64 32.41
CA SER A 94 2.93 -3.99 32.68
C SER A 94 4.46 -4.01 32.67
N ALA A 95 5.06 -4.93 33.45
CA ALA A 95 6.51 -5.07 33.50
C ALA A 95 6.98 -6.07 32.44
N TYR A 96 7.78 -5.60 31.48
CA TYR A 96 8.42 -6.43 30.45
C TYR A 96 9.71 -5.79 29.92
N GLU A 97 10.46 -6.53 29.10
CA GLU A 97 11.62 -6.07 28.32
C GLU A 97 11.55 -6.62 26.89
N GLY A 98 12.12 -5.90 25.91
CA GLY A 98 11.91 -6.20 24.49
C GLY A 98 10.48 -5.87 24.04
N GLY A 99 9.96 -6.58 23.04
CA GLY A 99 8.60 -6.33 22.58
C GLY A 99 8.43 -5.02 21.80
N GLU A 100 9.50 -4.53 21.18
CA GLU A 100 9.50 -3.29 20.43
C GLU A 100 8.48 -3.36 19.28
N LEU A 101 7.71 -2.29 19.11
CA LEU A 101 6.81 -2.13 17.98
C LEU A 101 7.59 -1.52 16.83
N VAL A 102 7.66 -2.22 15.71
CA VAL A 102 8.23 -1.71 14.46
C VAL A 102 7.07 -1.35 13.54
N VAL A 103 7.04 -0.13 13.03
CA VAL A 103 6.06 0.35 12.06
C VAL A 103 6.81 0.80 10.82
N THR A 104 6.43 0.27 9.67
CA THR A 104 7.04 0.52 8.38
C THR A 104 6.01 1.10 7.42
N HIS A 105 6.34 2.24 6.81
CA HIS A 105 5.52 2.93 5.82
C HIS A 105 6.45 3.57 4.78
N ALA A 106 6.16 3.35 3.48
CA ALA A 106 6.97 3.83 2.36
C ALA A 106 8.49 3.58 2.57
N GLU A 107 8.86 2.31 2.81
CA GLU A 107 10.25 1.84 3.06
C GLU A 107 10.94 2.39 4.31
N GLN A 108 10.34 3.37 5.00
CA GLN A 108 10.85 3.90 6.26
C GLN A 108 10.30 3.10 7.43
N SER A 109 11.21 2.63 8.30
CA SER A 109 10.85 1.88 9.50
C SER A 109 11.19 2.67 10.76
N VAL A 110 10.22 2.80 11.66
CA VAL A 110 10.39 3.39 12.99
C VAL A 110 10.21 2.30 14.04
N THR A 111 11.16 2.21 14.97
CA THR A 111 11.09 1.27 16.10
C THR A 111 10.78 2.01 17.39
N TYR A 112 9.71 1.60 18.06
CA TYR A 112 9.26 2.15 19.33
C TYR A 112 9.57 1.17 20.48
N ASP A 113 10.53 1.53 21.32
CA ASP A 113 10.80 0.82 22.57
C ASP A 113 9.77 1.20 23.63
N THR A 114 8.66 0.49 23.61
CA THR A 114 7.57 0.68 24.57
C THR A 114 7.89 0.21 25.99
N ALA A 115 8.97 -0.56 26.19
CA ALA A 115 9.38 -1.08 27.50
C ALA A 115 10.26 -0.08 28.27
N ALA A 116 11.03 0.75 27.55
CA ALA A 116 11.82 1.85 28.10
C ALA A 116 10.95 3.04 28.57
N GLU A 117 9.75 3.16 28.02
CA GLU A 117 8.76 4.14 28.43
C GLU A 117 8.21 3.84 29.84
N ARG A 118 7.75 4.89 30.55
CA ARG A 118 7.39 4.82 31.97
C ARG A 118 6.38 3.69 32.27
N ARG A 119 6.83 2.65 32.99
CA ARG A 119 6.09 1.41 33.32
C ARG A 119 4.76 1.61 34.06
N ASP A 120 4.53 2.79 34.62
CA ASP A 120 3.32 3.19 35.34
C ASP A 120 2.32 3.96 34.45
N GLN A 121 2.61 4.13 33.17
CA GLN A 121 1.79 4.91 32.24
C GLN A 121 1.14 4.03 31.15
N VAL A 122 -0.04 4.46 30.73
CA VAL A 122 -0.71 3.97 29.52
C VAL A 122 -0.16 4.74 28.34
N LEU A 123 0.31 4.03 27.32
CA LEU A 123 0.83 4.61 26.08
C LEU A 123 -0.18 4.43 24.95
N PHE A 124 -0.36 5.46 24.14
CA PHE A 124 -1.22 5.45 22.96
C PHE A 124 -0.35 5.58 21.73
N ILE A 125 -0.46 4.63 20.81
CA ILE A 125 0.32 4.60 19.57
C ILE A 125 -0.66 4.42 18.43
N GLY A 126 -0.68 5.36 17.49
CA GLY A 126 -1.50 5.29 16.28
C GLY A 126 -0.63 5.17 15.04
N PHE A 127 -1.10 4.39 14.07
CA PHE A 127 -0.52 4.30 12.73
C PHE A 127 -1.62 3.99 11.71
N TYR A 128 -1.42 4.37 10.46
CA TYR A 128 -2.41 4.12 9.40
C TYR A 128 -2.58 2.63 9.14
N ALA A 129 -3.79 2.24 8.69
CA ALA A 129 -4.15 0.83 8.54
C ALA A 129 -3.33 0.10 7.46
N ASP A 130 -2.73 0.84 6.52
CA ASP A 130 -1.87 0.34 5.46
C ASP A 130 -0.41 0.16 5.89
N CYS A 131 0.01 0.66 7.07
CA CYS A 131 1.35 0.44 7.59
C CYS A 131 1.62 -1.05 7.87
N VAL A 132 2.79 -1.52 7.45
CA VAL A 132 3.32 -2.81 7.90
C VAL A 132 3.79 -2.63 9.34
N HIS A 133 3.47 -3.57 10.23
CA HIS A 133 3.94 -3.51 11.60
C HIS A 133 4.29 -4.89 12.15
N ALA A 134 5.25 -4.90 13.08
CA ALA A 134 5.75 -6.09 13.73
C ALA A 134 5.95 -5.83 15.23
N ILE A 135 5.87 -6.89 16.03
CA ILE A 135 6.27 -6.89 17.43
C ILE A 135 7.48 -7.79 17.58
N ARG A 136 8.63 -7.23 17.96
CA ARG A 136 9.84 -8.00 18.26
C ARG A 136 9.61 -8.93 19.47
N PRO A 137 10.40 -9.99 19.62
CA PRO A 137 10.24 -10.90 20.75
C PRO A 137 10.33 -10.17 22.10
N VAL A 138 9.38 -10.47 23.00
CA VAL A 138 9.49 -10.07 24.40
C VAL A 138 10.57 -10.92 25.07
N ARG A 139 11.55 -10.28 25.71
CA ARG A 139 12.68 -10.95 26.35
C ARG A 139 12.42 -11.34 27.80
N SER A 140 11.55 -10.61 28.50
CA SER A 140 11.12 -10.95 29.85
C SER A 140 9.77 -10.30 30.19
N GLY A 141 9.02 -10.88 31.12
CA GLY A 141 7.76 -10.33 31.61
C GLY A 141 6.58 -10.50 30.65
N TYR A 142 5.60 -9.60 30.75
CA TYR A 142 4.39 -9.62 29.91
C TYR A 142 4.05 -8.24 29.37
N ARG A 143 4.01 -8.10 28.04
CA ARG A 143 3.51 -6.92 27.33
C ARG A 143 2.01 -7.06 27.11
N VAL A 144 1.22 -6.16 27.68
CA VAL A 144 -0.26 -6.17 27.57
C VAL A 144 -0.72 -4.97 26.75
N ALA A 145 -1.45 -5.22 25.66
CA ALA A 145 -1.92 -4.17 24.76
C ALA A 145 -3.39 -4.34 24.39
N LEU A 146 -4.10 -3.23 24.21
CA LEU A 146 -5.41 -3.18 23.56
C LEU A 146 -5.22 -2.70 22.13
N THR A 147 -5.89 -3.33 21.17
CA THR A 147 -5.88 -2.92 19.76
C THR A 147 -7.28 -2.44 19.38
N TYR A 148 -7.35 -1.23 18.83
CA TYR A 148 -8.57 -0.60 18.33
C TYR A 148 -8.44 -0.32 16.83
N GLY A 149 -9.53 -0.53 16.08
CA GLY A 149 -9.68 0.09 14.77
C GLY A 149 -10.19 1.52 14.93
N LEU A 150 -9.55 2.48 14.27
CA LEU A 150 -10.01 3.87 14.19
C LEU A 150 -10.82 4.05 12.91
N HIS A 151 -12.10 4.37 13.09
CA HIS A 151 -13.05 4.57 12.02
C HIS A 151 -13.43 6.03 11.88
N VAL A 152 -13.49 6.50 10.64
CA VAL A 152 -13.91 7.85 10.28
C VAL A 152 -15.30 7.79 9.64
N GLY A 153 -16.25 8.58 10.16
CA GLY A 153 -17.60 8.70 9.61
C GLY A 153 -18.74 8.28 10.56
N GLY A 154 -19.95 8.78 10.28
CA GLY A 154 -21.18 8.51 11.04
C GLY A 154 -21.59 7.03 11.07
N ALA A 155 -22.48 6.66 11.99
CA ALA A 155 -22.85 5.28 12.34
C ALA A 155 -23.44 4.42 11.21
N ASP A 156 -23.73 4.98 10.03
CA ASP A 156 -24.18 4.26 8.84
C ASP A 156 -23.30 4.67 7.66
N GLY A 157 -22.22 3.90 7.44
CA GLY A 157 -21.58 3.50 6.17
C GLY A 157 -21.41 4.43 4.95
N ALA A 158 -22.01 5.59 4.86
CA ALA A 158 -21.89 6.53 3.76
C ALA A 158 -22.13 7.94 4.32
N VAL A 159 -21.05 8.60 4.71
CA VAL A 159 -21.04 10.06 4.70
C VAL A 159 -20.23 10.42 3.48
N ASP A 160 -20.93 10.86 2.44
CA ASP A 160 -20.34 11.75 1.44
C ASP A 160 -19.84 12.95 2.24
N LEU A 161 -18.52 12.98 2.49
CA LEU A 161 -17.91 14.03 3.28
C LEU A 161 -18.27 15.35 2.58
N PRO A 162 -18.75 16.38 3.29
CA PRO A 162 -18.85 17.69 2.67
C PRO A 162 -17.48 18.00 2.10
N ALA A 163 -17.43 18.31 0.81
CA ALA A 163 -16.19 18.60 0.07
C ALA A 163 -15.33 19.49 0.96
N ARG A 164 -14.29 18.89 1.55
CA ARG A 164 -13.31 19.64 2.31
C ARG A 164 -12.81 20.71 1.35
N ASP A 165 -12.53 21.89 1.88
CA ASP A 165 -11.55 22.78 1.26
C ASP A 165 -10.19 22.06 1.40
N GLN A 166 -10.03 21.00 0.60
CA GLN A 166 -9.02 19.97 0.70
C GLN A 166 -7.81 20.52 -0.04
N SER A 167 -7.18 21.52 0.56
CA SER A 167 -5.97 22.09 0.00
C SER A 167 -4.83 21.08 0.20
N TYR A 168 -4.24 20.61 -0.90
CA TYR A 168 -3.06 19.76 -0.92
C TYR A 168 -1.85 20.57 -1.42
N PRO A 169 -1.37 21.57 -0.66
CA PRO A 169 -0.38 22.52 -1.16
C PRO A 169 0.93 21.84 -1.58
N ASP A 170 1.36 20.82 -0.84
CA ASP A 170 2.59 20.09 -1.15
C ASP A 170 2.44 19.24 -2.42
N LEU A 171 1.30 18.57 -2.59
CA LEU A 171 1.01 17.81 -3.80
C LEU A 171 0.83 18.73 -5.01
N HIS A 172 0.16 19.86 -4.85
CA HIS A 172 0.01 20.89 -5.88
C HIS A 172 1.35 21.44 -6.33
N ASN A 173 2.24 21.79 -5.39
CA ASN A 173 3.58 22.25 -5.73
C ASN A 173 4.38 21.15 -6.42
N ALA A 174 4.37 19.91 -5.90
CA ALA A 174 5.12 18.82 -6.49
C ALA A 174 4.64 18.46 -7.92
N LEU A 175 3.33 18.38 -8.13
CA LEU A 175 2.75 18.08 -9.44
C LEU A 175 2.92 19.26 -10.41
N GLY A 176 2.81 20.49 -9.91
CA GLY A 176 3.06 21.71 -10.66
C GLY A 176 4.52 21.83 -11.09
N ASP A 177 5.47 21.51 -10.21
CA ASP A 177 6.89 21.47 -10.52
C ASP A 177 7.21 20.36 -11.53
N TYR A 178 6.62 19.17 -11.36
CA TYR A 178 6.80 18.04 -12.28
C TYR A 178 6.45 18.39 -13.72
N PHE A 179 5.29 19.03 -13.95
CA PHE A 179 4.88 19.46 -15.29
C PHE A 179 5.41 20.84 -15.71
N GLY A 180 5.86 21.65 -14.75
CA GLY A 180 6.27 23.04 -14.94
C GLY A 180 7.76 23.25 -15.16
N ASP A 181 8.63 22.30 -14.78
CA ASP A 181 10.08 22.44 -14.90
C ASP A 181 10.54 22.46 -16.38
N PRO A 182 11.06 23.59 -16.90
CA PRO A 182 11.55 23.68 -18.27
C PRO A 182 12.89 22.96 -18.51
N SER A 183 13.55 22.50 -17.45
CA SER A 183 14.93 21.98 -17.47
C SER A 183 15.03 20.45 -17.48
N ALA A 184 13.93 19.74 -17.22
CA ALA A 184 13.84 18.28 -17.32
C ALA A 184 13.26 17.85 -18.69
N PRO A 185 13.66 16.69 -19.25
CA PRO A 185 12.96 16.10 -20.37
C PRO A 185 11.49 15.89 -19.97
N ARG A 186 10.58 16.51 -20.74
CA ARG A 186 9.13 16.48 -20.47
C ARG A 186 8.62 15.06 -20.64
N SER A 187 8.35 14.35 -19.55
CA SER A 187 7.42 13.24 -19.63
C SER A 187 6.03 13.82 -19.96
N PRO A 188 5.29 13.24 -20.91
CA PRO A 188 4.00 13.78 -21.33
C PRO A 188 2.89 13.53 -20.29
N TRP A 189 3.19 12.80 -19.22
CA TRP A 189 2.24 12.32 -18.22
C TRP A 189 2.95 11.94 -16.90
N LEU A 190 2.18 11.58 -15.88
CA LEU A 190 2.65 10.95 -14.65
C LEU A 190 1.81 9.70 -14.41
N VAL A 191 2.44 8.57 -14.11
CA VAL A 191 1.79 7.30 -13.83
C VAL A 191 1.96 6.98 -12.34
N TYR A 192 0.87 7.00 -11.60
CA TYR A 192 0.85 6.63 -10.19
C TYR A 192 0.34 5.19 -10.00
N LEU A 193 1.20 4.28 -9.57
CA LEU A 193 0.81 2.91 -9.23
C LEU A 193 0.14 2.86 -7.85
N PHE A 194 -1.07 2.31 -7.81
CA PHE A 194 -1.80 2.10 -6.57
C PHE A 194 -1.15 1.04 -5.67
N ASP A 195 -1.71 0.83 -4.47
CA ASP A 195 -1.26 -0.19 -3.52
C ASP A 195 -1.96 -1.53 -3.77
N HIS A 196 -3.27 -1.52 -4.04
CA HIS A 196 -4.03 -2.75 -4.24
C HIS A 196 -3.96 -3.27 -5.69
N GLN A 197 -3.92 -4.59 -5.82
CA GLN A 197 -4.22 -5.24 -7.10
C GLN A 197 -5.74 -5.24 -7.34
N TYR A 198 -6.11 -4.92 -8.58
CA TYR A 198 -7.48 -4.93 -9.04
C TYR A 198 -7.62 -5.95 -10.16
N ALA A 199 -8.66 -6.78 -10.09
CA ALA A 199 -9.05 -7.54 -11.26
C ALA A 199 -9.60 -6.57 -12.29
N ALA A 200 -9.34 -6.82 -13.56
CA ALA A 200 -9.67 -5.88 -14.62
C ALA A 200 -11.16 -5.53 -14.72
N GLN A 201 -12.04 -6.47 -14.35
CA GLN A 201 -13.50 -6.27 -14.34
C GLN A 201 -13.99 -5.46 -13.13
N SER A 202 -13.13 -5.26 -12.12
CA SER A 202 -13.45 -4.60 -10.85
C SER A 202 -12.78 -3.23 -10.69
N LEU A 203 -11.92 -2.84 -11.64
CA LEU A 203 -11.29 -1.53 -11.62
C LEU A 203 -12.32 -0.49 -12.06
N GLY A 204 -12.43 0.58 -11.28
CA GLY A 204 -13.29 1.73 -11.53
C GLY A 204 -13.16 2.70 -10.36
N TRP A 205 -13.50 3.98 -10.58
CA TRP A 205 -13.33 5.03 -9.58
C TRP A 205 -14.02 4.71 -8.26
N ASP A 206 -15.27 4.27 -8.30
CA ASP A 206 -16.03 3.87 -7.11
C ASP A 206 -15.51 2.57 -6.46
N GLY A 207 -14.81 1.75 -7.25
CA GLY A 207 -14.25 0.46 -6.87
C GLY A 207 -12.90 0.54 -6.15
N LEU A 208 -12.25 1.72 -6.12
CA LEU A 208 -10.95 1.92 -5.45
C LEU A 208 -11.07 1.63 -3.96
N LYS A 209 -10.08 0.91 -3.41
CA LYS A 209 -10.08 0.37 -2.05
C LYS A 209 -9.13 1.15 -1.14
N GLY A 210 -9.60 1.43 0.07
CA GLY A 210 -8.75 1.99 1.14
C GLY A 210 -8.03 3.28 0.72
N GLY A 211 -6.72 3.32 0.95
CA GLY A 211 -5.88 4.48 0.64
C GLY A 211 -5.81 4.83 -0.86
N ASP A 212 -6.05 3.89 -1.77
CA ASP A 212 -6.05 4.16 -3.21
C ASP A 212 -7.13 5.18 -3.58
N ARG A 213 -8.31 5.08 -2.95
CA ARG A 213 -9.40 6.04 -3.16
C ARG A 213 -9.00 7.44 -2.69
N ASP A 214 -8.48 7.52 -1.47
CA ASP A 214 -8.12 8.81 -0.86
C ASP A 214 -7.01 9.51 -1.67
N ARG A 215 -6.04 8.75 -2.20
CA ARG A 215 -4.97 9.28 -3.07
C ARG A 215 -5.46 9.63 -4.46
N ALA A 216 -6.37 8.84 -5.04
CA ALA A 216 -6.99 9.17 -6.31
C ALA A 216 -7.78 10.48 -6.24
N ASP A 217 -8.57 10.66 -5.17
CA ASP A 217 -9.34 11.90 -4.95
C ASP A 217 -8.42 13.11 -4.82
N ALA A 218 -7.32 12.98 -4.06
CA ALA A 218 -6.32 14.03 -3.90
C ALA A 218 -5.64 14.40 -5.24
N LEU A 219 -5.17 13.39 -5.98
CA LEU A 219 -4.53 13.58 -7.28
C LEU A 219 -5.48 14.21 -8.29
N ARG A 220 -6.73 13.76 -8.37
CA ARG A 220 -7.75 14.34 -9.27
C ARG A 220 -8.04 15.80 -8.95
N THR A 221 -8.16 16.13 -7.67
CA THR A 221 -8.43 17.50 -7.22
C THR A 221 -7.31 18.44 -7.67
N VAL A 222 -6.07 18.08 -7.35
CA VAL A 222 -4.90 18.90 -7.69
C VAL A 222 -4.63 18.92 -9.20
N ALA A 223 -4.80 17.80 -9.89
CA ALA A 223 -4.62 17.72 -11.33
C ALA A 223 -5.58 18.67 -12.05
N ASP A 224 -6.86 18.72 -11.64
CA ASP A 224 -7.84 19.63 -12.24
C ASP A 224 -7.45 21.10 -12.06
N GLU A 225 -7.00 21.49 -10.85
CA GLU A 225 -6.49 22.84 -10.56
C GLU A 225 -5.30 23.24 -11.45
N LEU A 226 -4.45 22.27 -11.79
CA LEU A 226 -3.28 22.45 -12.65
C LEU A 226 -3.59 22.28 -14.15
N GLY A 227 -4.86 22.08 -14.53
CA GLY A 227 -5.23 21.92 -15.93
C GLY A 227 -4.83 20.56 -16.52
N CYS A 228 -4.80 19.51 -15.71
CA CYS A 228 -4.55 18.13 -16.10
C CYS A 228 -5.83 17.29 -16.00
N ASP A 229 -5.91 16.23 -16.80
CA ASP A 229 -6.95 15.19 -16.67
C ASP A 229 -6.35 13.90 -16.10
N CYS A 230 -7.17 13.16 -15.36
CA CYS A 230 -6.80 11.88 -14.79
C CYS A 230 -7.55 10.73 -15.46
N PHE A 231 -6.84 9.61 -15.61
CA PHE A 231 -7.34 8.37 -16.19
C PHE A 231 -7.00 7.21 -15.26
N LEU A 232 -7.80 6.15 -15.29
CA LEU A 232 -7.43 4.86 -14.69
C LEU A 232 -6.93 3.92 -15.78
N ALA A 233 -5.94 3.10 -15.44
CA ALA A 233 -5.45 2.03 -16.30
C ALA A 233 -5.02 0.82 -15.47
N LEU A 234 -4.86 -0.31 -16.13
CA LEU A 234 -4.10 -1.44 -15.60
C LEU A 234 -2.70 -1.39 -16.16
N ALA A 235 -1.71 -1.46 -15.27
CA ALA A 235 -0.31 -1.58 -15.60
C ALA A 235 0.10 -3.06 -15.55
N ASP A 236 0.74 -3.54 -16.62
CA ASP A 236 1.58 -4.71 -16.59
C ASP A 236 3.03 -4.25 -16.41
N VAL A 237 3.61 -4.53 -15.24
CA VAL A 237 4.86 -3.93 -14.77
C VAL A 237 5.96 -4.97 -14.76
N HIS A 238 7.13 -4.58 -15.28
CA HIS A 238 8.38 -5.33 -15.24
C HIS A 238 9.44 -4.50 -14.51
N GLU A 239 10.02 -5.08 -13.46
CA GLU A 239 11.11 -4.47 -12.69
C GLU A 239 12.31 -5.41 -12.64
N TRP A 240 13.51 -4.83 -12.59
CA TRP A 240 14.75 -5.58 -12.43
C TRP A 240 15.68 -4.94 -11.39
N TYR A 241 16.45 -5.79 -10.72
CA TYR A 241 17.20 -5.49 -9.51
C TYR A 241 18.63 -6.04 -9.61
N GLU A 242 19.53 -5.38 -8.91
CA GLU A 242 20.86 -5.92 -8.62
C GLU A 242 20.77 -7.00 -7.54
N ILE A 243 21.69 -7.95 -7.57
CA ILE A 243 21.86 -8.96 -6.52
C ILE A 243 23.26 -8.85 -5.93
N ASP A 244 23.35 -8.89 -4.60
CA ASP A 244 24.63 -8.84 -3.88
C ASP A 244 25.52 -10.04 -4.23
N GLU A 245 26.83 -9.81 -4.32
CA GLU A 245 27.87 -10.79 -4.67
C GLU A 245 27.80 -12.02 -3.75
N GLU A 246 27.64 -11.80 -2.44
CA GLU A 246 27.60 -12.89 -1.45
C GLU A 246 26.37 -13.80 -1.63
N ASP A 247 25.23 -13.23 -2.02
CA ASP A 247 24.00 -13.97 -2.22
C ASP A 247 23.98 -14.69 -3.58
N ALA A 248 24.57 -14.09 -4.61
CA ALA A 248 24.63 -14.63 -5.96
C ALA A 248 25.53 -15.87 -6.07
N GLU A 249 26.61 -15.96 -5.28
CA GLU A 249 27.53 -17.10 -5.24
C GLU A 249 26.90 -18.38 -4.64
N SER A 250 25.84 -18.24 -3.83
CA SER A 250 25.18 -19.35 -3.16
C SER A 250 24.48 -20.32 -4.12
N GLY A 251 24.10 -19.83 -5.31
CA GLY A 251 23.31 -20.56 -6.30
C GLY A 251 21.88 -20.89 -5.85
N ALA A 252 21.44 -20.40 -4.69
CA ALA A 252 20.07 -20.52 -4.21
C ALA A 252 19.21 -19.44 -4.86
N GLU A 253 17.91 -19.74 -5.05
CA GLU A 253 16.93 -18.74 -5.46
C GLU A 253 16.74 -17.73 -4.32
N ILE A 254 16.90 -16.45 -4.62
CA ILE A 254 16.83 -15.37 -3.64
C ILE A 254 15.37 -14.89 -3.56
N PRO A 255 14.78 -14.84 -2.36
CA PRO A 255 13.44 -14.29 -2.20
C PRO A 255 13.47 -12.75 -2.36
N PRO A 256 12.35 -12.09 -2.69
CA PRO A 256 12.32 -10.65 -3.00
C PRO A 256 12.93 -9.76 -1.90
N GLU A 257 12.85 -10.18 -0.64
CA GLU A 257 13.44 -9.46 0.49
C GLU A 257 14.97 -9.41 0.47
N GLY A 258 15.61 -10.25 -0.34
CA GLY A 258 17.06 -10.27 -0.58
C GLY A 258 17.48 -9.58 -1.88
N TYR A 259 16.57 -8.94 -2.62
CA TYR A 259 16.95 -8.17 -3.80
C TYR A 259 17.69 -6.89 -3.38
N GLY A 260 18.71 -6.54 -4.15
CA GLY A 260 19.43 -5.28 -4.02
C GLY A 260 18.64 -4.10 -4.60
N PRO A 261 19.32 -2.97 -4.88
CA PRO A 261 18.68 -1.79 -5.46
C PRO A 261 17.96 -2.09 -6.78
N ARG A 262 16.79 -1.45 -6.99
CA ARG A 262 16.09 -1.50 -8.29
C ARG A 262 16.93 -0.77 -9.34
N LEU A 263 17.20 -1.46 -10.44
CA LEU A 263 17.97 -0.95 -11.56
C LEU A 263 17.08 -0.26 -12.60
N GLY A 264 15.82 -0.67 -12.71
CA GLY A 264 14.84 0.01 -13.54
C GLY A 264 13.45 -0.62 -13.52
N LEU A 265 12.55 0.03 -14.26
CA LEU A 265 11.15 -0.30 -14.40
C LEU A 265 10.69 0.06 -15.80
N GLU A 266 9.91 -0.84 -16.40
CA GLU A 266 9.07 -0.56 -17.56
C GLU A 266 7.66 -1.08 -17.28
N LEU A 267 6.65 -0.39 -17.79
CA LEU A 267 5.28 -0.87 -17.70
C LEU A 267 4.50 -0.61 -18.99
N ASN A 268 3.50 -1.45 -19.24
CA ASN A 268 2.52 -1.28 -20.31
C ASN A 268 1.16 -0.98 -19.69
N LEU A 269 0.46 0.03 -20.20
CA LEU A 269 -0.84 0.45 -19.71
C LEU A 269 -1.96 -0.03 -20.64
N GLU A 270 -2.92 -0.72 -20.04
CA GLU A 270 -4.07 -1.32 -20.71
C GLU A 270 -5.38 -0.89 -20.05
N ARG A 271 -6.50 -1.11 -20.76
CA ARG A 271 -7.88 -0.94 -20.24
C ARG A 271 -8.12 0.42 -19.59
N TRP A 272 -7.83 1.46 -20.35
CA TRP A 272 -7.95 2.84 -19.92
C TRP A 272 -9.40 3.25 -19.70
N MET A 273 -9.62 4.06 -18.67
CA MET A 273 -10.91 4.65 -18.33
C MET A 273 -10.75 6.14 -18.04
N ASN A 274 -11.65 6.95 -18.59
CA ASN A 274 -11.71 8.39 -18.34
C ASN A 274 -12.26 8.71 -16.94
N ALA A 275 -12.33 10.01 -16.61
CA ALA A 275 -12.84 10.50 -15.33
C ALA A 275 -14.31 10.12 -15.02
N ASP A 276 -15.09 9.80 -16.05
CA ASP A 276 -16.49 9.36 -15.96
C ASP A 276 -16.64 7.84 -15.85
N GLY A 277 -15.51 7.10 -15.91
CA GLY A 277 -15.48 5.63 -15.86
C GLY A 277 -15.77 4.97 -17.21
N GLU A 278 -15.76 5.73 -18.30
CA GLU A 278 -15.95 5.19 -19.65
C GLU A 278 -14.60 4.79 -20.27
N PRO A 279 -14.53 3.72 -21.08
CA PRO A 279 -13.31 3.33 -21.77
C PRO A 279 -12.79 4.45 -22.70
N CYS A 280 -11.47 4.68 -22.70
CA CYS A 280 -10.83 5.64 -23.60
C CYS A 280 -9.63 5.04 -24.34
N ASN A 281 -9.10 5.78 -25.32
CA ASN A 281 -7.91 5.37 -26.06
C ASN A 281 -6.68 5.55 -25.17
N GLY A 282 -5.72 4.63 -25.23
CA GLY A 282 -4.55 4.62 -24.34
C GLY A 282 -3.95 3.23 -24.14
N SER A 283 -4.65 2.18 -24.60
CA SER A 283 -4.08 0.82 -24.67
C SER A 283 -2.76 0.80 -25.43
N ASP A 284 -1.82 -0.02 -24.97
CA ASP A 284 -0.48 -0.23 -25.53
C ASP A 284 0.52 0.93 -25.36
N MET A 285 0.22 1.87 -24.46
CA MET A 285 1.19 2.89 -24.09
C MET A 285 2.13 2.39 -22.99
N SER A 286 3.41 2.70 -23.11
CA SER A 286 4.46 2.28 -22.18
C SER A 286 5.03 3.44 -21.39
N ALA A 287 5.31 3.24 -20.11
CA ALA A 287 5.97 4.22 -19.26
C ALA A 287 7.29 3.67 -18.68
N ASP A 288 8.27 4.57 -18.50
CA ASP A 288 9.56 4.24 -17.88
C ASP A 288 9.65 4.74 -16.43
N ASP A 289 10.69 4.31 -15.71
CA ASP A 289 10.93 4.64 -14.29
C ASP A 289 10.83 6.13 -13.93
N ARG A 290 11.09 7.06 -14.87
CA ARG A 290 11.00 8.52 -14.62
C ARG A 290 9.57 9.03 -14.58
N GLU A 291 8.64 8.26 -15.13
CA GLU A 291 7.23 8.61 -15.29
C GLU A 291 6.38 7.95 -14.20
N VAL A 292 6.95 7.00 -13.46
CA VAL A 292 6.23 6.11 -12.55
C VAL A 292 6.51 6.45 -11.09
N VAL A 293 5.44 6.66 -10.32
CA VAL A 293 5.50 6.90 -8.88
C VAL A 293 4.63 5.89 -8.14
N SER A 294 5.09 5.43 -6.98
CA SER A 294 4.37 4.50 -6.11
C SER A 294 4.64 4.88 -4.66
N THR A 295 3.62 4.80 -3.79
CA THR A 295 3.81 4.87 -2.33
C THR A 295 3.98 3.50 -1.69
N PHE A 296 3.82 2.44 -2.48
CA PHE A 296 3.92 1.06 -2.06
C PHE A 296 5.26 0.45 -2.47
N ASP A 297 5.87 -0.26 -1.52
CA ASP A 297 7.07 -1.08 -1.75
C ASP A 297 6.78 -2.16 -2.79
N ALA A 298 7.49 -2.09 -3.91
CA ALA A 298 7.27 -2.97 -5.05
C ALA A 298 7.60 -4.43 -4.76
N LEU A 299 8.53 -4.72 -3.84
CA LEU A 299 8.92 -6.10 -3.47
C LEU A 299 7.80 -6.82 -2.69
N GLN A 300 6.84 -6.08 -2.14
CA GLN A 300 5.67 -6.63 -1.45
C GLN A 300 4.51 -6.94 -2.40
N ARG A 301 4.65 -6.64 -3.69
CA ARG A 301 3.60 -6.89 -4.69
C ARG A 301 3.51 -8.37 -5.02
N ALA A 302 2.29 -8.85 -5.28
CA ALA A 302 2.09 -10.23 -5.68
C ALA A 302 2.44 -10.39 -7.16
N ALA A 303 3.72 -10.69 -7.42
CA ALA A 303 4.21 -11.01 -8.74
C ALA A 303 3.63 -12.33 -9.25
N TYR A 304 3.22 -12.35 -10.53
CA TYR A 304 2.79 -13.58 -11.20
C TYR A 304 3.99 -14.35 -11.76
N GLU A 305 5.10 -13.67 -12.02
CA GLU A 305 6.35 -14.26 -12.50
C GLU A 305 7.54 -13.57 -11.85
N ARG A 306 8.58 -14.34 -11.57
CA ARG A 306 9.88 -13.87 -11.10
C ARG A 306 10.95 -14.67 -11.82
N SER A 307 12.05 -14.00 -12.15
CA SER A 307 13.23 -14.60 -12.76
C SER A 307 14.45 -14.23 -11.95
N TYR A 308 15.42 -15.13 -11.95
CA TYR A 308 16.68 -14.96 -11.24
C TYR A 308 17.81 -15.49 -12.13
N GLU A 309 18.81 -14.65 -12.36
CA GLU A 309 20.05 -15.02 -13.01
C GLU A 309 21.19 -14.96 -12.00
N ALA A 310 21.71 -16.14 -11.67
CA ALA A 310 22.86 -16.28 -10.79
C ALA A 310 24.14 -15.71 -11.43
N TRP A 311 25.12 -15.40 -10.60
CA TRP A 311 26.41 -14.88 -11.02
C TRP A 311 27.10 -15.77 -12.06
N THR A 312 27.35 -15.26 -13.27
CA THR A 312 28.13 -15.98 -14.30
C THR A 312 29.39 -15.24 -14.70
N GLY A 313 30.45 -15.39 -13.90
CA GLY A 313 31.79 -14.89 -14.24
C GLY A 313 32.01 -13.43 -13.85
N ASN A 314 32.05 -12.49 -14.81
CA ASN A 314 32.26 -11.06 -14.56
C ASN A 314 30.96 -10.24 -14.62
N GLU A 315 29.84 -10.88 -14.96
CA GLU A 315 28.51 -10.26 -14.98
C GLU A 315 27.83 -10.55 -13.64
N GLY A 316 27.37 -9.49 -12.97
CA GLY A 316 26.71 -9.59 -11.67
C GLY A 316 25.37 -10.32 -11.75
N GLY A 317 24.88 -10.80 -10.61
CA GLY A 317 23.55 -11.42 -10.54
C GLY A 317 22.42 -10.41 -10.74
N SER A 318 21.31 -10.85 -11.30
CA SER A 318 20.10 -10.03 -11.47
C SER A 318 18.85 -10.80 -11.03
N ALA A 319 17.86 -10.03 -10.56
CA ALA A 319 16.53 -10.54 -10.34
C ALA A 319 15.51 -9.68 -11.05
N GLU A 320 14.42 -10.30 -11.50
CA GLU A 320 13.35 -9.64 -12.22
C GLU A 320 11.99 -10.10 -11.67
N GLN A 321 11.01 -9.21 -11.71
CA GLN A 321 9.63 -9.55 -11.35
C GLN A 321 8.63 -8.90 -12.28
N TRP A 322 7.51 -9.60 -12.48
CA TRP A 322 6.37 -9.13 -13.25
C TRP A 322 5.09 -9.19 -12.45
N TYR A 323 4.31 -8.11 -12.47
CA TYR A 323 3.05 -8.00 -11.76
C TYR A 323 2.07 -7.09 -12.47
N HIS A 324 0.78 -7.33 -12.21
CA HIS A 324 -0.27 -6.40 -12.60
C HIS A 324 -0.58 -5.44 -11.46
N GLN A 325 -0.86 -4.19 -11.80
CA GLN A 325 -1.33 -3.19 -10.84
C GLN A 325 -2.31 -2.20 -11.47
N ALA A 326 -3.21 -1.63 -10.68
CA ALA A 326 -3.95 -0.45 -11.15
C ALA A 326 -3.07 0.80 -11.09
N ALA A 327 -3.28 1.70 -12.05
CA ALA A 327 -2.59 2.97 -12.13
C ALA A 327 -3.59 4.12 -12.30
N LEU A 328 -3.25 5.28 -11.74
CA LEU A 328 -3.83 6.57 -12.09
C LEU A 328 -2.83 7.31 -12.96
N VAL A 329 -3.27 7.75 -14.14
CA VAL A 329 -2.43 8.47 -15.09
C VAL A 329 -2.88 9.93 -15.15
N VAL A 330 -1.97 10.86 -14.91
CA VAL A 330 -2.20 12.30 -14.98
C VAL A 330 -1.59 12.84 -16.26
N VAL A 331 -2.39 13.55 -17.06
CA VAL A 331 -1.97 14.08 -18.36
C VAL A 331 -2.35 15.56 -18.47
N PRO A 332 -1.40 16.48 -18.76
CA PRO A 332 -1.73 17.88 -18.99
C PRO A 332 -2.65 18.08 -20.19
N ARG A 333 -3.72 18.88 -20.02
CA ARG A 333 -4.69 19.18 -21.09
C ARG A 333 -4.02 19.92 -22.23
N GLY A 334 -4.45 19.62 -23.46
CA GLY A 334 -3.96 20.30 -24.67
C GLY A 334 -2.60 19.81 -25.18
N THR A 335 -2.05 18.75 -24.58
CA THR A 335 -0.93 17.99 -25.14
C THR A 335 -1.41 17.07 -26.28
N GLU A 336 -0.49 16.63 -27.15
CA GLU A 336 -0.80 15.64 -28.19
C GLU A 336 -1.28 14.32 -27.59
N LEU A 337 -0.64 13.89 -26.50
CA LEU A 337 -1.03 12.71 -25.75
C LEU A 337 -2.45 12.82 -25.18
N HIS A 338 -2.78 13.95 -24.56
CA HIS A 338 -4.13 14.18 -24.05
C HIS A 338 -5.16 14.07 -25.18
N ALA A 339 -4.88 14.69 -26.33
CA ALA A 339 -5.76 14.62 -27.50
C ALA A 339 -5.92 13.19 -28.04
N GLU A 340 -4.87 12.37 -28.02
CA GLU A 340 -4.90 10.96 -28.41
C GLU A 340 -5.79 10.13 -27.46
N ILE A 341 -5.65 10.35 -26.15
CA ILE A 341 -6.42 9.61 -25.13
C ILE A 341 -7.91 9.96 -25.18
N VAL A 342 -8.24 11.26 -25.28
CA VAL A 342 -9.63 11.73 -25.28
C VAL A 342 -10.31 11.65 -26.65
N ALA A 343 -9.54 11.40 -27.72
CA ALA A 343 -10.14 11.08 -29.01
C ALA A 343 -11.02 9.84 -28.84
N ALA A 344 -12.27 9.94 -29.32
CA ALA A 344 -13.31 8.94 -29.06
C ALA A 344 -12.86 7.49 -29.38
N PRO A 345 -13.32 6.48 -28.63
CA PRO A 345 -13.30 5.12 -29.14
C PRO A 345 -14.25 5.05 -30.35
N ALA A 346 -13.71 4.91 -31.56
CA ALA A 346 -14.51 4.39 -32.67
C ALA A 346 -14.96 2.98 -32.26
N GLY A 347 -16.27 2.75 -32.25
CA GLY A 347 -16.87 1.55 -31.67
C GLY A 347 -16.11 0.25 -31.97
N ALA A 348 -15.73 -0.44 -30.91
CA ALA A 348 -15.44 -1.87 -30.90
C ALA A 348 -16.31 -2.54 -29.82
N ALA A 349 -17.60 -2.22 -29.84
CA ALA A 349 -18.64 -3.09 -29.31
C ALA A 349 -19.03 -4.09 -30.41
N GLU A 350 -18.09 -4.92 -30.87
CA GLU A 350 -18.38 -6.15 -31.62
C GLU A 350 -17.13 -7.05 -31.57
N ASP A 351 -17.33 -8.31 -31.17
CA ASP A 351 -16.37 -9.43 -31.14
C ASP A 351 -15.23 -9.45 -30.11
N ALA A 352 -15.59 -9.62 -28.83
CA ALA A 352 -14.69 -10.23 -27.82
C ALA A 352 -15.25 -11.52 -27.19
N SER A 353 -16.30 -12.13 -27.78
CA SER A 353 -16.89 -13.38 -27.25
C SER A 353 -16.40 -14.67 -27.92
N VAL A 354 -15.41 -14.61 -28.83
CA VAL A 354 -14.94 -15.80 -29.58
C VAL A 354 -13.40 -15.97 -29.60
N ALA A 355 -12.61 -14.94 -29.27
CA ALA A 355 -11.14 -15.01 -29.32
C ALA A 355 -10.46 -15.51 -28.02
N GLU A 356 -11.17 -15.55 -26.90
CA GLU A 356 -10.62 -15.98 -25.60
C GLU A 356 -10.49 -17.53 -25.47
N ALA A 357 -10.97 -18.29 -26.47
CA ALA A 357 -10.95 -19.75 -26.46
C ALA A 357 -9.72 -20.39 -27.14
N LEU A 358 -8.88 -19.63 -27.84
CA LEU A 358 -7.76 -20.19 -28.61
C LEU A 358 -6.62 -19.17 -28.70
N THR A 359 -5.68 -19.16 -27.74
CA THR A 359 -4.21 -19.12 -27.95
C THR A 359 -3.45 -18.99 -26.61
N PRO A 360 -2.64 -20.00 -26.21
CA PRO A 360 -1.35 -19.81 -25.55
C PRO A 360 -0.20 -20.28 -26.48
N PRO A 361 1.11 -20.01 -26.23
CA PRO A 361 1.77 -19.17 -25.22
C PRO A 361 2.72 -18.09 -25.82
N ARG A 362 3.08 -17.04 -25.08
CA ARG A 362 4.20 -16.13 -25.42
C ARG A 362 5.47 -16.56 -24.68
N ALA A 363 6.14 -17.60 -25.17
CA ALA A 363 7.53 -17.91 -24.83
C ALA A 363 8.33 -18.01 -26.13
N VAL A 364 9.32 -17.14 -26.31
CA VAL A 364 10.25 -17.19 -27.45
C VAL A 364 11.63 -17.56 -26.93
N ILE A 365 12.05 -18.80 -27.19
CA ILE A 365 13.41 -19.27 -26.93
C ILE A 365 14.28 -18.94 -28.15
N VAL A 366 15.25 -18.05 -28.01
CA VAL A 366 16.32 -17.87 -29.00
C VAL A 366 17.60 -18.53 -28.50
N ARG A 367 18.03 -19.60 -29.18
CA ARG A 367 19.32 -20.28 -28.93
C ARG A 367 20.34 -19.83 -29.97
N THR A 368 21.46 -19.26 -29.55
CA THR A 368 22.65 -19.10 -30.39
C THR A 368 23.74 -20.08 -29.93
N ARG A 369 24.29 -20.86 -30.87
CA ARG A 369 25.32 -21.88 -30.60
C ARG A 369 26.71 -21.25 -30.53
N ARG A 370 27.53 -21.77 -29.61
CA ARG A 370 28.97 -21.51 -29.41
C ARG A 370 29.79 -21.59 -30.70
N ARG A 371 30.89 -20.84 -30.73
CA ARG A 371 32.19 -21.42 -31.13
C ARG A 371 32.99 -21.76 -29.89
#